data_AF-A0A954BM87-F1
#
_entry.id   AF-A0A954BM87-F1
#
_cell.length_a   1.000
_cell.length_b   1.000
_cell.length_c   1.000
_cell.angle_alpha   90.00
_cell.angle_beta   90.00
_cell.angle_gamma   90.00
#
_symmetry.space_group_name_H-M   'P 1'
#
loop_
_entity.id
_entity.type
_entity.pdbx_description
1 polymer ?
#
loop_
_entity_poly.entity_id
_entity_poly.type
_entity_poly.pdbx_seq_one_letter_code
_entity_poly.pdbx_strand_id
1 'polypeptide(L)' 'AMYGVASAETAKWGGPAPNMATWRGGLPIRLATGQLIGGVGVSGAPSEFDEECGNTGIAAAGLPMAEIVE' A
#
# COMPACT_ATOMS: atom_id res chain seq x y z
N ALA A 1 -0.92 10.20 11.09
CA ALA A 1 -0.59 8.88 11.68
C ALA A 1 -0.08 7.96 10.57
N MET A 2 0.76 6.98 10.89
CA MET A 2 1.11 5.89 9.97
C MET A 2 0.33 4.64 10.37
N TYR A 3 -0.46 4.10 9.43
CA TYR A 3 -1.31 2.94 9.70
C TYR A 3 -0.65 1.61 9.30
N GLY A 4 0.32 1.64 8.37
CA GLY A 4 1.16 0.48 8.05
C GLY A 4 0.43 -0.68 7.37
N VAL A 5 -0.72 -0.42 6.73
CA VAL A 5 -1.53 -1.38 5.98
C VAL A 5 -1.79 -0.86 4.58
N ALA A 6 -2.12 -1.77 3.65
CA ALA A 6 -2.51 -1.38 2.30
C ALA A 6 -3.82 -0.58 2.31
N SER A 7 -3.97 0.30 1.33
CA SER A 7 -5.21 1.06 1.09
C SER A 7 -6.42 0.15 0.84
N ALA A 8 -6.21 -1.07 0.33
CA ALA A 8 -7.23 -2.11 0.25
C ALA A 8 -7.82 -2.47 1.63
N GLU A 9 -7.01 -2.47 2.70
CA GLU A 9 -7.49 -2.69 4.06
C GLU A 9 -8.25 -1.49 4.60
N THR A 10 -7.75 -0.28 4.36
CA THR A 10 -8.39 0.93 4.87
C THR A 10 -9.74 1.20 4.20
N ALA A 11 -9.94 0.69 2.98
CA ALA A 11 -11.24 0.69 2.29
C ALA A 11 -12.34 -0.07 3.06
N LYS A 12 -11.95 -1.06 3.87
CA LYS A 12 -12.87 -1.88 4.67
C LYS A 12 -13.24 -1.22 6.00
N TRP A 13 -12.60 -0.11 6.34
CA TRP A 13 -12.87 0.61 7.58
C TRP A 13 -14.22 1.32 7.50
N GLY A 14 -14.85 1.62 8.64
CA GLY A 14 -16.11 2.37 8.72
C GLY A 14 -16.03 3.84 8.27
N GLY A 15 -14.94 4.24 7.60
CA GLY A 15 -14.67 5.56 7.10
C GLY A 15 -13.16 5.86 7.06
N PRO A 16 -12.69 6.71 6.13
CA PRO A 16 -11.30 7.11 6.08
C PRO A 16 -10.93 8.00 7.27
N ALA A 17 -9.66 7.98 7.66
CA ALA A 17 -9.14 9.07 8.48
C ALA A 17 -9.15 10.39 7.70
N PRO A 18 -9.09 11.56 8.36
CA PRO A 18 -9.01 12.84 7.66
C PRO A 18 -7.83 12.87 6.67
N ASN A 19 -8.13 13.31 5.44
CA ASN A 19 -7.16 13.40 4.33
C ASN A 19 -6.55 12.06 3.87
N MET A 20 -7.28 10.95 4.04
CA MET A 20 -6.86 9.64 3.56
C MET A 20 -7.66 9.22 2.31
N ALA A 21 -6.95 8.85 1.26
CA ALA A 21 -7.51 8.08 0.15
C ALA A 21 -7.54 6.58 0.51
N THR A 22 -8.65 5.90 0.22
CA THR A 22 -8.84 4.47 0.52
C THR A 22 -9.06 3.64 -0.75
N TRP A 23 -8.75 4.19 -1.93
CA TRP A 23 -8.74 3.42 -3.16
C TRP A 23 -7.44 2.61 -3.26
N ARG A 24 -7.53 1.41 -3.85
CA ARG A 24 -6.37 0.52 -4.08
C ARG A 24 -5.26 1.28 -4.82
N GLY A 25 -4.00 1.07 -4.42
CA GLY A 25 -2.82 1.75 -4.99
C GLY A 25 -1.83 2.29 -3.95
N GLY A 26 -2.25 2.43 -2.69
CA GLY A 26 -1.37 2.73 -1.55
C GLY A 26 -0.89 1.46 -0.85
N LEU A 27 0.43 1.28 -0.70
CA LEU A 27 1.08 0.08 -0.16
C LEU A 27 2.11 0.40 0.93
N PRO A 28 2.16 -0.35 2.04
CA PRO A 28 3.20 -0.22 3.06
C PRO A 28 4.52 -0.81 2.56
N ILE A 29 5.65 -0.19 2.94
CA ILE A 29 6.99 -0.70 2.66
C ILE A 29 7.61 -1.22 3.95
N ARG A 30 8.02 -2.48 3.95
CA ARG A 30 8.65 -3.14 5.10
C ARG A 30 10.02 -3.68 4.73
N LEU A 31 10.94 -3.71 5.69
CA LEU A 31 12.16 -4.50 5.60
C LEU A 31 11.83 -5.99 5.75
N ALA A 32 12.76 -6.88 5.36
CA ALA A 32 12.63 -8.32 5.62
C ALA A 32 12.49 -8.68 7.11
N THR A 33 12.91 -7.78 8.00
CA THR A 33 12.70 -7.88 9.46
C THR A 33 11.26 -7.58 9.89
N GLY A 34 10.38 -7.18 8.97
CA GLY A 34 9.01 -6.75 9.22
C GLY A 34 8.86 -5.27 9.61
N GLN A 35 9.97 -4.56 9.83
CA GLN A 35 9.95 -3.14 10.21
C GLN A 35 9.32 -2.28 9.10
N LEU A 36 8.28 -1.53 9.43
CA LEU A 36 7.68 -0.53 8.54
C LEU A 36 8.64 0.66 8.37
N ILE A 37 8.97 0.98 7.12
CA ILE A 37 9.89 2.07 6.78
C ILE A 37 9.25 3.17 5.92
N GLY A 38 8.01 2.97 5.47
CA GLY A 38 7.29 3.98 4.71
C GLY A 38 6.11 3.39 3.94
N GLY A 39 5.75 4.05 2.84
CA GLY A 39 4.72 3.61 1.92
C GLY A 39 4.95 4.18 0.53
N VAL A 40 4.38 3.53 -0.49
CA VAL A 40 4.28 4.03 -1.86
C VAL A 40 2.81 4.18 -2.23
N GLY A 41 2.50 5.21 -3.02
CA GLY A 41 1.18 5.41 -3.61
C GLY A 41 1.31 5.53 -5.11
N VAL A 42 0.57 4.71 -5.85
CA VAL A 42 0.45 4.79 -7.31
C VAL A 42 -0.98 5.17 -7.65
N SER A 43 -1.14 6.02 -8.66
CA SER A 43 -2.45 6.41 -9.19
C SER A 43 -2.34 6.75 -10.67
N GLY A 44 -3.25 6.22 -11.48
CA GLY A 44 -3.38 6.60 -12.88
C GLY A 44 -4.00 5.55 -13.80
N ALA A 45 -4.22 4.34 -13.31
CA ALA A 45 -4.81 3.22 -14.04
C ALA A 45 -5.98 2.59 -13.24
N PRO A 46 -6.66 1.55 -13.76
CA PRO A 46 -7.47 0.67 -12.91
C PRO A 46 -6.73 0.28 -11.62
N SER A 47 -7.45 0.29 -10.50
CA SER A 47 -6.86 0.23 -9.16
C SER A 47 -6.00 -1.03 -8.92
N GLU A 48 -6.30 -2.13 -9.61
CA GLU A 48 -5.50 -3.36 -9.58
C GLU A 48 -4.11 -3.16 -10.19
N PHE A 49 -4.00 -2.37 -11.27
CA PHE A 49 -2.73 -2.03 -11.89
C PHE A 49 -1.92 -1.03 -11.06
N ASP A 50 -2.58 -0.10 -10.37
CA ASP A 50 -1.91 0.82 -9.45
C ASP A 50 -1.26 0.03 -8.28
N GLU A 51 -1.96 -0.96 -7.72
CA GLU A 51 -1.40 -1.88 -6.72
C GLU A 51 -0.24 -2.72 -7.29
N GLU A 52 -0.41 -3.36 -8.44
CA GLU A 52 0.62 -4.18 -9.06
C GLU A 52 1.89 -3.36 -9.36
N CYS A 53 1.72 -2.14 -9.89
CA CYS A 53 2.82 -1.23 -10.16
C CYS A 53 3.58 -0.86 -8.88
N GLY A 54 2.87 -0.51 -7.80
CA GLY A 54 3.49 -0.20 -6.52
C GLY A 54 4.29 -1.38 -5.96
N ASN A 55 3.71 -2.58 -5.98
CA ASN A 55 4.37 -3.79 -5.49
C ASN A 55 5.59 -4.17 -6.34
N THR A 56 5.50 -4.04 -7.66
CA THR A 56 6.64 -4.24 -8.57
C THR A 56 7.76 -3.24 -8.29
N GLY A 57 7.43 -1.98 -8.00
CA GLY A 57 8.40 -0.96 -7.59
C GLY A 57 9.11 -1.30 -6.28
N ILE A 58 8.37 -1.80 -5.28
CA ILE A 58 8.95 -2.27 -4.01
C ILE A 58 9.91 -3.44 -4.25
N ALA A 59 9.50 -4.42 -5.05
CA ALA A 59 10.33 -5.58 -5.40
C ALA A 59 11.60 -5.16 -6.17
N ALA A 60 11.48 -4.23 -7.12
CA ALA A 60 12.61 -3.69 -7.88
C ALA A 60 13.62 -2.94 -6.99
N ALA A 61 13.17 -2.37 -5.87
CA ALA A 61 14.03 -1.77 -4.85
C ALA A 61 14.72 -2.80 -3.93
N GLY A 62 14.53 -4.11 -4.17
CA GLY A 62 15.11 -5.19 -3.36
C GLY A 62 14.39 -5.42 -2.04
N LEU A 63 13.14 -5.00 -1.92
CA LEU A 63 12.33 -5.12 -0.70
C LEU A 63 11.20 -6.14 -0.89
N PRO A 64 10.70 -6.78 0.19
CA PRO A 64 9.53 -7.64 0.12
C PRO A 64 8.30 -6.86 -0.35
N MET A 65 7.54 -7.44 -1.27
CA MET A 65 6.24 -6.92 -1.69
C MET A 65 5.31 -6.77 -0.48
N ALA A 66 4.40 -5.80 -0.56
CA ALA A 66 3.40 -5.59 0.47
C ALA A 66 2.39 -6.75 0.49
N GLU A 67 2.05 -7.21 1.69
CA GLU A 67 0.91 -8.09 1.89
C GLU A 67 -0.38 -7.31 1.64
N ILE A 68 -1.20 -7.86 0.75
CA ILE A 68 -2.56 -7.40 0.47
C ILE A 68 -3.48 -8.47 1.04
N VAL A 69 -4.31 -8.11 2.02
CA VAL A 69 -5.29 -9.06 2.57
C VAL A 69 -6.60 -8.77 1.83
N GLU A 70 -7.11 -9.70 1.03
CA GLU A 70 -8.42 -9.50 0.38
C GLU A 70 -9.58 -9.66 1.38
#